data_AF-A0A843H4M6-F1
#
_entry.id   AF-A0A843H4M6-F1
#
_cell.length_a   1.000
_cell.length_b   1.000
_cell.length_c   1.000
_cell.angle_alpha   90.00
_cell.angle_beta   90.00
_cell.angle_gamma   90.00
#
_symmetry.space_group_name_H-M   'P 1'
#
loop_
_entity.id
_entity.type
_entity.pdbx_description
1 polymer ?
#
loop_
_entity_poly.entity_id
_entity_poly.type
_entity_poly.pdbx_seq_one_letter_code
_entity_poly.pdbx_strand_id
1 'polypeptide(L)'
;MSYQNGTPFLNLPQTVGSDHRDWIDTNAAFLDLDTKMKTLWDGSSSTETILTALQESVATLSTDVATLSGIVSGHTSTIATINESLVLINTALNALNTQVVGKFDSVGIADPYDATHGIYAVGDVVTYNGQRYVCITAVTAAEPFDVSKWRAEDVQTVIDEINADLTANNKHFAAGYQNGKYGFVIDGSFYELGGGVSDMPTLNFGTPLHSFTPSALTYTATGECYLCGLFSQASAGDTIQINGTNLVRMGSYLTTTYIPPIKLSAGDVVTLSGINSGYESLHIFAKAA
;
A
#
# COMPACT_ATOMS: atom_id res chain seq x y z
N MET A 1 118.25 -16.67 9.76
CA MET A 1 117.17 -16.73 10.76
C MET A 1 116.02 -15.91 10.21
N SER A 2 114.94 -16.54 9.78
CA SER A 2 113.73 -15.83 9.36
C SER A 2 112.90 -15.60 10.62
N TYR A 3 112.93 -14.39 11.17
CA TYR A 3 111.87 -13.99 12.09
C TYR A 3 110.90 -13.19 11.24
N GLN A 4 109.78 -13.80 10.87
CA GLN A 4 108.63 -13.03 10.39
C GLN A 4 107.71 -12.82 11.57
N ASN A 5 107.57 -11.57 11.99
CA ASN A 5 106.47 -11.18 12.87
C ASN A 5 105.22 -10.95 11.99
N GLY A 6 104.02 -11.17 12.51
CA GLY A 6 102.77 -11.00 11.75
C GLY A 6 102.03 -9.73 12.14
N THR A 7 101.23 -9.18 11.24
CA THR A 7 100.24 -8.15 11.60
C THR A 7 99.06 -8.74 12.40
N PRO A 8 98.36 -7.95 13.24
CA PRO A 8 97.46 -8.50 14.26
C PRO A 8 96.17 -9.17 13.78
N PHE A 9 95.62 -8.80 12.62
CA PHE A 9 94.27 -9.24 12.21
C PHE A 9 94.30 -10.36 11.16
N LEU A 10 95.12 -10.22 10.12
CA LEU A 10 95.24 -11.18 9.01
C LEU A 10 96.61 -11.85 8.95
N ASN A 11 97.50 -11.59 9.92
CA ASN A 11 98.81 -12.20 10.02
C ASN A 11 99.67 -12.00 8.76
N LEU A 12 99.59 -10.80 8.17
CA LEU A 12 100.43 -10.44 7.02
C LEU A 12 101.92 -10.43 7.42
N PRO A 13 102.84 -10.87 6.53
CA PRO A 13 104.25 -10.97 6.86
C PRO A 13 104.90 -9.63 7.20
N GLN A 14 105.72 -9.59 8.24
CA GLN A 14 106.62 -8.47 8.55
C GLN A 14 108.08 -8.94 8.55
N THR A 15 108.97 -8.19 7.90
CA THR A 15 110.42 -8.47 7.93
C THR A 15 111.03 -7.91 9.21
N VAL A 16 111.90 -8.66 9.90
CA VAL A 16 112.69 -8.09 11.01
C VAL A 16 114.14 -7.88 10.57
N GLY A 17 114.64 -6.68 10.80
CA GLY A 17 116.02 -6.26 10.53
C GLY A 17 116.11 -4.74 10.68
N SER A 18 117.04 -4.25 11.50
CA SER A 18 117.21 -2.82 11.78
C SER A 18 118.18 -2.12 10.83
N ASP A 19 118.78 -2.87 9.92
CA ASP A 19 119.83 -2.47 8.99
C ASP A 19 119.31 -1.92 7.66
N HIS A 20 118.05 -2.19 7.30
CA HIS A 20 117.43 -1.72 6.06
C HIS A 20 116.14 -0.90 6.31
N ARG A 21 116.19 0.40 6.02
CA ARG A 21 115.07 1.34 6.22
C ARG A 21 113.82 0.97 5.42
N ASP A 22 113.97 0.51 4.18
CA ASP A 22 112.86 0.13 3.29
C ASP A 22 111.99 -1.02 3.85
N TRP A 23 112.57 -1.87 4.70
CA TRP A 23 111.85 -2.96 5.38
C TRP A 23 110.90 -2.44 6.46
N ILE A 24 111.28 -1.37 7.16
CA ILE A 24 110.45 -0.72 8.18
C ILE A 24 109.22 -0.07 7.55
N ASP A 25 109.41 0.64 6.42
CA ASP A 25 108.31 1.29 5.68
C ASP A 25 107.33 0.26 5.10
N THR A 26 107.85 -0.88 4.62
CA THR A 26 107.04 -2.00 4.12
C THR A 26 106.17 -2.62 5.23
N ASN A 27 106.72 -2.80 6.43
CA ASN A 27 105.95 -3.32 7.58
C ASN A 27 104.84 -2.37 8.02
N ALA A 28 105.07 -1.05 7.95
CA ALA A 28 104.04 -0.05 8.24
C ALA A 28 102.89 -0.10 7.21
N ALA A 29 103.21 -0.27 5.92
CA ALA A 29 102.21 -0.44 4.87
C ALA A 29 101.38 -1.72 5.05
N PHE A 30 102.00 -2.84 5.46
CA PHE A 30 101.25 -4.07 5.77
C PHE A 30 100.33 -3.89 6.99
N LEU A 31 100.76 -3.18 8.03
CA LEU A 31 99.90 -2.92 9.19
C LEU A 31 98.70 -2.02 8.84
N ASP A 32 98.90 -1.03 7.98
CA ASP A 32 97.82 -0.17 7.47
C ASP A 32 96.81 -0.97 6.61
N LEU A 33 97.30 -1.83 5.71
CA LEU A 33 96.45 -2.73 4.92
C LEU A 33 95.66 -3.69 5.81
N ASP A 34 96.31 -4.30 6.80
CA ASP A 34 95.69 -5.22 7.75
C ASP A 34 94.54 -4.54 8.52
N THR A 35 94.80 -3.32 9.03
CA THR A 35 93.80 -2.52 9.75
C THR A 35 92.63 -2.10 8.86
N LYS A 36 92.90 -1.68 7.61
CA LYS A 36 91.85 -1.33 6.64
C LYS A 36 91.00 -2.53 6.26
N MET A 37 91.61 -3.69 6.02
CA MET A 37 90.87 -4.92 5.70
C MET A 37 90.01 -5.38 6.88
N LYS A 38 90.51 -5.29 8.12
CA LYS A 38 89.69 -5.57 9.31
C LYS A 38 88.48 -4.64 9.41
N THR A 39 88.68 -3.34 9.17
CA THR A 39 87.60 -2.35 9.18
C THR A 39 86.54 -2.66 8.11
N LEU A 40 86.97 -3.05 6.91
CA LEU A 40 86.07 -3.47 5.83
C LEU A 40 85.31 -4.75 6.17
N TRP A 41 85.99 -5.74 6.77
CA TRP A 41 85.36 -6.99 7.20
C TRP A 41 84.27 -6.73 8.23
N ASP A 42 84.57 -5.96 9.28
CA ASP A 42 83.61 -5.63 10.34
C ASP A 42 82.41 -4.86 9.78
N GLY A 43 82.65 -3.92 8.86
CA GLY A 43 81.60 -3.19 8.15
C GLY A 43 80.70 -4.11 7.31
N SER A 44 81.29 -5.11 6.63
CA SER A 44 80.53 -6.11 5.86
C SER A 44 79.65 -6.98 6.76
N SER A 45 80.18 -7.48 7.87
CA SER A 45 79.41 -8.28 8.83
C SER A 45 78.27 -7.47 9.47
N SER A 46 78.49 -6.19 9.76
CA SER A 46 77.41 -5.30 10.23
C SER A 46 76.34 -5.08 9.17
N THR A 47 76.73 -4.94 7.90
CA THR A 47 75.79 -4.75 6.78
C THR A 47 74.94 -5.99 6.57
N GLU A 48 75.52 -7.18 6.67
CA GLU A 48 74.80 -8.46 6.59
C GLU A 48 73.73 -8.57 7.68
N THR A 49 74.07 -8.19 8.93
CA THR A 49 73.11 -8.18 10.04
C THR A 49 71.92 -7.25 9.78
N ILE A 50 72.19 -6.04 9.27
CA ILE A 50 71.13 -5.07 8.92
C ILE A 50 70.26 -5.60 7.77
N LEU A 51 70.86 -6.25 6.78
CA LEU A 51 70.13 -6.83 5.65
C LEU A 51 69.15 -7.91 6.13
N THR A 52 69.57 -8.80 7.02
CA THR A 52 68.69 -9.82 7.61
C THR A 52 67.51 -9.20 8.35
N ALA A 53 67.75 -8.20 9.20
CA ALA A 53 66.68 -7.51 9.93
C ALA A 53 65.69 -6.80 8.99
N LEU A 54 66.17 -6.23 7.88
CA LEU A 54 65.31 -5.62 6.88
C LEU A 54 64.47 -6.67 6.13
N GLN A 55 65.06 -7.82 5.80
CA GLN A 55 64.34 -8.93 5.17
C GLN A 55 63.21 -9.45 6.06
N GLU A 56 63.44 -9.57 7.36
CA GLU A 56 62.41 -9.95 8.34
C GLU A 56 61.28 -8.91 8.40
N SER A 57 61.64 -7.62 8.47
CA SER A 57 60.65 -6.53 8.50
C SER A 57 59.78 -6.50 7.23
N VAL A 58 60.38 -6.74 6.06
CA VAL A 58 59.66 -6.82 4.78
C VAL A 58 58.72 -8.02 4.74
N ALA A 59 59.14 -9.17 5.29
CA ALA A 59 58.29 -10.36 5.38
C ALA A 59 57.06 -10.11 6.28
N THR A 60 57.25 -9.43 7.42
CA THR A 60 56.15 -9.00 8.29
C THR A 60 55.20 -8.05 7.56
N LEU A 61 55.73 -7.01 6.91
CA LEU A 61 54.90 -6.05 6.17
C LEU A 61 54.11 -6.73 5.04
N SER A 62 54.71 -7.70 4.35
CA SER A 62 54.02 -8.46 3.30
C SER A 62 52.83 -9.25 3.87
N THR A 63 52.98 -9.81 5.07
CA THR A 63 51.90 -10.52 5.77
C THR A 63 50.78 -9.54 6.18
N ASP A 64 51.14 -8.41 6.78
CA ASP A 64 50.16 -7.39 7.21
C ASP A 64 49.36 -6.84 6.02
N VAL A 65 50.02 -6.60 4.88
CA VAL A 65 49.36 -6.17 3.63
C VAL A 65 48.36 -7.22 3.14
N ALA A 66 48.71 -8.51 3.20
CA ALA A 66 47.79 -9.57 2.82
C ALA A 66 46.56 -9.63 3.75
N THR A 67 46.76 -9.47 5.06
CA THR A 67 45.67 -9.40 6.04
C THR A 67 44.76 -8.20 5.79
N LEU A 68 45.32 -7.01 5.61
CA LEU A 68 44.55 -5.79 5.31
C LEU A 68 43.76 -5.93 4.01
N SER A 69 44.35 -6.53 2.97
CA SER A 69 43.68 -6.81 1.71
C SER A 69 42.45 -7.73 1.88
N GLY A 70 42.57 -8.76 2.72
CA GLY A 70 41.46 -9.63 3.09
C GLY A 70 40.33 -8.89 3.81
N ILE A 71 40.67 -8.02 4.76
CA ILE A 71 39.70 -7.19 5.50
C ILE A 71 38.97 -6.24 4.54
N VAL A 72 39.71 -5.53 3.68
CA VAL A 72 39.13 -4.61 2.68
C VAL A 72 38.15 -5.35 1.77
N SER A 73 38.53 -6.54 1.28
CA SER A 73 37.65 -7.37 0.45
C SER A 73 36.36 -7.75 1.19
N GLY A 74 36.46 -8.13 2.47
CA GLY A 74 35.30 -8.42 3.32
C GLY A 74 34.38 -7.21 3.49
N HIS A 75 34.95 -6.03 3.80
CA HIS A 75 34.18 -4.79 3.90
C HIS A 75 33.50 -4.42 2.57
N THR A 76 34.16 -4.60 1.43
CA THR A 76 33.56 -4.38 0.11
C THR A 76 32.32 -5.23 -0.11
N SER A 77 32.37 -6.52 0.26
CA SER A 77 31.20 -7.40 0.20
C SER A 77 30.06 -6.95 1.11
N THR A 78 30.36 -6.57 2.35
CA THR A 78 29.34 -6.06 3.28
C THR A 78 28.67 -4.78 2.76
N ILE A 79 29.45 -3.85 2.20
CA ILE A 79 28.91 -2.61 1.60
C ILE A 79 27.97 -2.93 0.44
N ALA A 80 28.31 -3.91 -0.41
CA ALA A 80 27.43 -4.34 -1.50
C ALA A 80 26.07 -4.83 -0.98
N THR A 81 26.06 -5.69 0.05
CA THR A 81 24.83 -6.19 0.68
C THR A 81 24.00 -5.07 1.33
N ILE A 82 24.64 -4.10 1.98
CA ILE A 82 23.95 -2.93 2.55
C ILE A 82 23.28 -2.11 1.44
N ASN A 83 23.97 -1.89 0.32
CA ASN A 83 23.41 -1.13 -0.81
C ASN A 83 22.20 -1.84 -1.43
N GLU A 84 22.25 -3.16 -1.60
CA GLU A 84 21.10 -3.95 -2.07
C GLU A 84 19.91 -3.83 -1.10
N SER A 85 20.16 -3.92 0.20
CA SER A 85 19.13 -3.76 1.23
C SER A 85 18.49 -2.36 1.20
N LEU A 86 19.29 -1.31 1.00
CA LEU A 86 18.81 0.07 0.90
C LEU A 86 17.88 0.27 -0.30
N VAL A 87 18.22 -0.33 -1.45
CA VAL A 87 17.38 -0.29 -2.66
C VAL A 87 16.02 -0.97 -2.41
N LEU A 88 16.02 -2.12 -1.74
CA LEU A 88 14.78 -2.82 -1.38
C LEU A 88 13.91 -2.00 -0.43
N ILE A 89 14.50 -1.41 0.60
CA ILE A 89 13.80 -0.54 1.56
C ILE A 89 13.18 0.66 0.84
N ASN A 90 13.95 1.33 -0.04
CA ASN A 90 13.45 2.49 -0.77
C ASN A 90 12.28 2.12 -1.70
N THR A 91 12.37 0.96 -2.35
CA THR A 91 11.28 0.44 -3.19
C THR A 91 10.03 0.16 -2.36
N ALA A 92 10.17 -0.47 -1.20
CA ALA A 92 9.06 -0.75 -0.30
C ALA A 92 8.43 0.53 0.26
N LEU A 93 9.24 1.53 0.62
CA LEU A 93 8.76 2.82 1.12
C LEU A 93 7.94 3.55 0.06
N ASN A 94 8.42 3.59 -1.18
CA ASN A 94 7.69 4.20 -2.29
C ASN A 94 6.36 3.47 -2.55
N ALA A 95 6.36 2.14 -2.54
CA ALA A 95 5.13 1.36 -2.71
C ALA A 95 4.12 1.61 -1.58
N LEU A 96 4.60 1.72 -0.33
CA LEU A 96 3.76 2.07 0.81
C LEU A 96 3.20 3.49 0.68
N ASN A 97 4.03 4.45 0.27
CA ASN A 97 3.59 5.83 0.06
C ASN A 97 2.46 5.91 -0.98
N THR A 98 2.62 5.22 -2.12
CA THR A 98 1.57 5.12 -3.14
C THR A 98 0.28 4.52 -2.59
N GLN A 99 0.37 3.47 -1.76
CA GLN A 99 -0.81 2.86 -1.14
C GLN A 99 -1.50 3.79 -0.14
N VAL A 100 -0.73 4.55 0.65
CA VAL A 100 -1.26 5.49 1.64
C VAL A 100 -1.98 6.64 0.95
N VAL A 101 -1.34 7.25 -0.05
CA VAL A 101 -1.95 8.32 -0.86
C VAL A 101 -3.21 7.82 -1.55
N GLY A 102 -3.14 6.68 -2.25
CA GLY A 102 -4.32 6.13 -2.92
C GLY A 102 -5.46 5.76 -1.94
N LYS A 103 -5.14 5.40 -0.70
CA LYS A 103 -6.15 5.21 0.35
C LYS A 103 -6.77 6.53 0.77
N PHE A 104 -5.99 7.59 0.97
CA PHE A 104 -6.52 8.92 1.30
C PHE A 104 -7.47 9.44 0.21
N ASP A 105 -7.11 9.25 -1.06
CA ASP A 105 -7.98 9.57 -2.19
C ASP A 105 -9.30 8.78 -2.12
N SER A 106 -9.22 7.46 -1.83
CA SER A 106 -10.40 6.59 -1.78
C SER A 106 -11.37 6.90 -0.62
N VAL A 107 -10.87 7.47 0.48
CA VAL A 107 -11.71 7.87 1.63
C VAL A 107 -12.16 9.33 1.55
N GLY A 108 -11.81 10.04 0.47
CA GLY A 108 -12.24 11.43 0.26
C GLY A 108 -11.72 12.40 1.33
N ILE A 109 -10.61 12.06 2.00
CA ILE A 109 -9.94 13.00 2.91
C ILE A 109 -9.32 14.07 2.02
N ALA A 110 -9.86 15.28 2.12
CA ALA A 110 -9.40 16.42 1.36
C ALA A 110 -7.94 16.77 1.69
N ASP A 111 -7.16 17.09 0.66
CA ASP A 111 -5.75 17.47 0.83
C ASP A 111 -5.59 18.63 1.81
N PRO A 112 -4.53 18.66 2.63
CA PRO A 112 -4.27 19.83 3.46
C PRO A 112 -4.06 21.06 2.58
N TYR A 113 -4.62 22.19 3.00
CA TYR A 113 -4.37 23.46 2.32
C TYR A 113 -2.87 23.81 2.34
N ASP A 114 -2.31 24.10 1.18
CA ASP A 114 -0.91 24.46 0.97
C ASP A 114 -0.81 25.97 0.63
N ALA A 115 -0.43 26.76 1.63
CA ALA A 115 -0.22 28.21 1.47
C ALA A 115 1.02 28.57 0.63
N THR A 116 1.88 27.59 0.31
CA THR A 116 3.17 27.80 -0.38
C THR A 116 3.12 27.46 -1.86
N HIS A 117 2.31 26.48 -2.27
CA HIS A 117 2.19 26.07 -3.67
C HIS A 117 0.75 25.82 -4.15
N GLY A 118 -0.24 25.98 -3.27
CA GLY A 118 -1.63 25.66 -3.58
C GLY A 118 -2.23 26.58 -4.62
N ILE A 119 -2.70 26.00 -5.72
CA ILE A 119 -3.59 26.61 -6.70
C ILE A 119 -4.85 25.76 -6.68
N TYR A 120 -6.01 26.41 -6.47
CA TYR A 120 -7.27 25.72 -6.23
C TYR A 120 -8.37 26.29 -7.12
N ALA A 121 -9.04 25.42 -7.87
CA ALA A 121 -10.24 25.76 -8.63
C ALA A 121 -11.47 25.84 -7.70
N VAL A 122 -12.52 26.52 -8.16
CA VAL A 122 -13.82 26.49 -7.46
C VAL A 122 -14.33 25.06 -7.43
N GLY A 123 -14.72 24.59 -6.25
CA GLY A 123 -15.16 23.22 -6.02
C GLY A 123 -14.07 22.29 -5.45
N ASP A 124 -12.79 22.69 -5.50
CA ASP A 124 -11.73 21.94 -4.85
C ASP A 124 -11.95 21.89 -3.34
N VAL A 125 -11.59 20.76 -2.72
CA VAL A 125 -11.80 20.54 -1.30
C VAL A 125 -10.46 20.40 -0.61
N VAL A 126 -10.28 21.11 0.49
CA VAL A 126 -9.06 21.05 1.31
C VAL A 126 -9.39 20.89 2.80
N THR A 127 -8.40 20.51 3.58
CA THR A 127 -8.45 20.51 5.05
C THR A 127 -7.58 21.64 5.59
N TYR A 128 -8.12 22.48 6.48
CA TYR A 128 -7.37 23.55 7.16
C TYR A 128 -7.75 23.58 8.64
N ASN A 129 -6.75 23.53 9.55
CA ASN A 129 -6.97 23.42 11.01
C ASN A 129 -7.93 22.29 11.43
N GLY A 130 -7.94 21.17 10.69
CA GLY A 130 -8.80 20.02 10.97
C GLY A 130 -10.26 20.14 10.49
N GLN A 131 -10.64 21.24 9.83
CA GLN A 131 -11.96 21.44 9.22
C GLN A 131 -11.85 21.31 7.69
N ARG A 132 -12.87 20.69 7.07
CA ARG A 132 -12.98 20.56 5.61
C ARG A 132 -13.57 21.85 5.02
N TYR A 133 -12.99 22.32 3.92
CA TYR A 133 -13.41 23.53 3.21
C TYR A 133 -13.52 23.28 1.72
N VAL A 134 -14.53 23.87 1.07
CA VAL A 134 -14.68 23.90 -0.37
C VAL A 134 -14.31 25.28 -0.88
N CYS A 135 -13.45 25.32 -1.91
CA CYS A 135 -13.06 26.55 -2.59
C CYS A 135 -14.29 27.16 -3.28
N ILE A 136 -14.66 28.38 -2.92
CA ILE A 136 -15.77 29.13 -3.55
C ILE A 136 -15.28 30.25 -4.46
N THR A 137 -13.99 30.59 -4.40
CA THR A 137 -13.34 31.55 -5.28
C THR A 137 -11.96 31.03 -5.64
N ALA A 138 -11.68 30.88 -6.94
CA ALA A 138 -10.44 30.29 -7.42
C ALA A 138 -9.19 31.00 -6.84
N VAL A 139 -8.25 30.20 -6.35
CA VAL A 139 -6.94 30.62 -5.84
C VAL A 139 -5.93 30.37 -6.96
N THR A 140 -5.44 31.44 -7.59
CA THR A 140 -4.58 31.35 -8.79
C THR A 140 -3.08 31.47 -8.49
N ALA A 141 -2.71 31.75 -7.25
CA ALA A 141 -1.33 31.79 -6.77
C ALA A 141 -1.31 31.44 -5.28
N ALA A 142 -0.16 30.97 -4.79
CA ALA A 142 0.06 30.68 -3.39
C ALA A 142 -0.22 31.92 -2.52
N GLU A 143 -1.10 31.77 -1.53
CA GLU A 143 -1.53 32.83 -0.63
C GLU A 143 -1.85 32.25 0.77
N PRO A 144 -1.93 33.08 1.82
CA PRO A 144 -2.44 32.63 3.11
C PRO A 144 -3.91 32.22 3.04
N PHE A 145 -4.33 31.31 3.93
CA PHE A 145 -5.72 30.87 3.98
C PHE A 145 -6.68 32.04 4.27
N ASP A 146 -7.59 32.32 3.34
CA ASP A 146 -8.56 33.40 3.44
C ASP A 146 -9.99 32.83 3.46
N VAL A 147 -10.61 32.80 4.64
CA VAL A 147 -11.97 32.26 4.84
C VAL A 147 -13.04 32.86 3.92
N SER A 148 -12.81 34.03 3.32
CA SER A 148 -13.76 34.60 2.35
C SER A 148 -13.80 33.85 1.01
N LYS A 149 -12.75 33.08 0.69
CA LYS A 149 -12.62 32.25 -0.52
C LYS A 149 -12.99 30.79 -0.30
N TRP A 150 -13.31 30.41 0.93
CA TRP A 150 -13.53 29.03 1.35
C TRP A 150 -14.83 28.88 2.16
N ARG A 151 -15.71 27.97 1.75
CA ARG A 151 -16.89 27.59 2.53
C ARG A 151 -16.54 26.40 3.41
N ALA A 152 -16.68 26.55 4.73
CA ALA A 152 -16.57 25.41 5.64
C ALA A 152 -17.69 24.40 5.32
N GLU A 153 -17.31 23.15 5.10
CA GLU A 153 -18.28 22.07 5.10
C GLU A 153 -18.49 21.61 6.53
N ASP A 154 -19.58 22.08 7.14
CA ASP A 154 -20.08 21.47 8.35
C ASP A 154 -20.64 20.10 8.00
N VAL A 155 -20.05 19.06 8.58
CA VAL A 155 -20.51 17.67 8.42
C VAL A 155 -21.98 17.54 8.80
N GLN A 156 -22.44 18.33 9.77
CA GLN A 156 -23.84 18.34 10.17
C GLN A 156 -24.73 18.91 9.06
N THR A 157 -24.31 19.97 8.37
CA THR A 157 -25.05 20.52 7.22
C THR A 157 -25.15 19.52 6.08
N VAL A 158 -24.08 18.79 5.76
CA VAL A 158 -24.12 17.76 4.72
C VAL A 158 -25.05 16.61 5.13
N ILE A 159 -25.02 16.20 6.40
CA ILE A 159 -25.96 15.20 6.94
C ILE A 159 -27.41 15.71 6.83
N ASP A 160 -27.65 16.98 7.17
CA ASP A 160 -28.97 17.59 7.13
C ASP A 160 -29.49 17.71 5.69
N GLU A 161 -28.63 18.05 4.73
CA GLU A 161 -28.94 18.07 3.29
C GLU A 161 -29.27 16.67 2.76
N ILE A 162 -28.45 15.66 3.08
CA ILE A 162 -28.71 14.26 2.72
C ILE A 162 -30.02 13.79 3.34
N ASN A 163 -30.28 14.11 4.61
CA ASN A 163 -31.52 13.76 5.28
C ASN A 163 -32.73 14.49 4.69
N ALA A 164 -32.57 15.75 4.28
CA ALA A 164 -33.62 16.52 3.61
C ALA A 164 -33.94 15.92 2.23
N ASP A 165 -32.91 15.54 1.45
CA ASP A 165 -33.06 14.88 0.15
C ASP A 165 -33.65 13.48 0.31
N LEU A 166 -33.18 12.69 1.29
CA LEU A 166 -33.78 11.40 1.63
C LEU A 166 -35.24 11.60 2.05
N THR A 167 -35.57 12.61 2.84
CA THR A 167 -36.95 12.88 3.26
C THR A 167 -37.82 13.36 2.10
N ALA A 168 -37.28 14.16 1.19
CA ALA A 168 -37.97 14.63 -0.01
C ALA A 168 -38.19 13.49 -1.01
N ASN A 169 -37.20 12.63 -1.19
CA ASN A 169 -37.20 11.54 -2.17
C ASN A 169 -37.70 10.19 -1.62
N ASN A 170 -37.80 9.98 -0.29
CA ASN A 170 -38.51 8.84 0.31
C ASN A 170 -40.01 9.09 0.51
N LYS A 171 -40.56 10.22 0.06
CA LYS A 171 -42.03 10.40 0.02
C LYS A 171 -42.74 9.39 -0.88
N HIS A 172 -41.99 8.62 -1.67
CA HIS A 172 -42.55 7.69 -2.64
C HIS A 172 -42.96 6.33 -2.03
N PHE A 173 -42.43 5.91 -0.87
CA PHE A 173 -42.82 4.64 -0.26
C PHE A 173 -42.68 4.66 1.28
N ALA A 174 -43.74 5.09 1.97
CA ALA A 174 -43.88 4.92 3.41
C ALA A 174 -45.03 3.96 3.72
N ALA A 175 -44.77 2.90 4.48
CA ALA A 175 -45.83 2.12 5.12
C ALA A 175 -46.44 2.98 6.24
N GLY A 176 -47.75 3.19 6.20
CA GLY A 176 -48.46 4.08 7.12
C GLY A 176 -49.71 3.43 7.69
N TYR A 177 -50.13 3.94 8.85
CA TYR A 177 -51.42 3.63 9.45
C TYR A 177 -52.23 4.93 9.51
N GLN A 178 -53.30 5.02 8.73
CA GLN A 178 -54.21 6.16 8.73
C GLN A 178 -55.65 5.68 8.88
N ASN A 179 -56.45 6.37 9.68
CA ASN A 179 -57.88 6.09 9.88
C ASN A 179 -58.20 4.62 10.22
N GLY A 180 -57.36 3.99 11.05
CA GLY A 180 -57.60 2.62 11.50
C GLY A 180 -57.13 1.53 10.53
N LYS A 181 -56.46 1.88 9.44
CA LYS A 181 -56.13 0.99 8.33
C LYS A 181 -54.64 1.05 7.99
N TYR A 182 -54.05 -0.08 7.63
CA TYR A 182 -52.67 -0.16 7.12
C TYR A 182 -52.66 0.18 5.62
N GLY A 183 -51.63 0.86 5.13
CA GLY A 183 -51.52 1.25 3.73
C GLY A 183 -50.13 1.73 3.33
N PHE A 184 -49.95 2.02 2.04
CA PHE A 184 -48.73 2.67 1.52
C PHE A 184 -49.04 4.08 1.08
N VAL A 185 -48.14 5.01 1.38
CA VAL A 185 -48.19 6.37 0.84
C VAL A 185 -47.26 6.43 -0.37
N ILE A 186 -47.83 6.75 -1.53
CA ILE A 186 -47.10 7.03 -2.78
C ILE A 186 -47.53 8.42 -3.21
N ASP A 187 -46.58 9.33 -3.42
CA ASP A 187 -46.81 10.71 -3.87
C ASP A 187 -47.80 11.50 -2.99
N GLY A 188 -47.79 11.23 -1.68
CA GLY A 188 -48.69 11.87 -0.72
C GLY A 188 -50.13 11.33 -0.71
N SER A 189 -50.44 10.33 -1.52
CA SER A 189 -51.74 9.64 -1.52
C SER A 189 -51.64 8.34 -0.72
N PHE A 190 -52.59 8.12 0.21
CA PHE A 190 -52.65 6.90 1.03
C PHE A 190 -53.46 5.81 0.30
N TYR A 191 -52.83 4.65 0.11
CA TYR A 191 -53.43 3.47 -0.50
C TYR A 191 -53.61 2.39 0.56
N GLU A 192 -54.86 2.12 0.91
CA GLU A 192 -55.22 1.15 1.92
C GLU A 192 -54.91 -0.29 1.49
N LEU A 193 -54.31 -1.07 2.38
CA LEU A 193 -54.20 -2.52 2.29
C LEU A 193 -55.45 -3.12 2.94
N GLY A 194 -56.41 -3.49 2.09
CA GLY A 194 -57.76 -3.86 2.51
C GLY A 194 -57.79 -5.03 3.51
N GLY A 195 -58.61 -4.87 4.56
CA GLY A 195 -59.15 -5.97 5.34
C GLY A 195 -60.48 -6.43 4.72
N GLY A 196 -60.59 -7.69 4.32
CA GLY A 196 -61.81 -8.31 3.80
C GLY A 196 -61.79 -8.54 2.29
N VAL A 197 -61.76 -9.80 1.89
CA VAL A 197 -61.50 -10.30 0.52
C VAL A 197 -62.64 -10.10 -0.49
N SER A 198 -63.73 -9.40 -0.15
CA SER A 198 -64.90 -9.28 -1.05
C SER A 198 -65.07 -7.93 -1.76
N ASP A 199 -64.40 -6.86 -1.29
CA ASP A 199 -64.55 -5.52 -1.88
C ASP A 199 -63.22 -4.75 -1.82
N MET A 200 -62.15 -5.31 -2.38
CA MET A 200 -60.97 -4.48 -2.65
C MET A 200 -61.36 -3.43 -3.70
N PRO A 201 -61.27 -2.13 -3.41
CA PRO A 201 -61.30 -1.14 -4.48
C PRO A 201 -60.11 -1.46 -5.37
N THR A 202 -60.38 -1.69 -6.65
CA THR A 202 -59.37 -1.68 -7.69
C THR A 202 -58.53 -0.41 -7.52
N LEU A 203 -57.29 -0.55 -7.05
CA LEU A 203 -56.28 0.47 -7.28
C LEU A 203 -56.22 0.64 -8.79
N ASN A 204 -56.84 1.71 -9.30
CA ASN A 204 -56.98 1.94 -10.72
C ASN A 204 -55.65 2.47 -11.28
N PHE A 205 -54.65 1.59 -11.38
CA PHE A 205 -53.47 1.77 -12.23
C PHE A 205 -53.78 1.38 -13.69
N GLY A 206 -55.05 1.48 -14.11
CA GLY A 206 -55.57 0.82 -15.31
C GLY A 206 -56.09 -0.58 -15.01
N THR A 207 -56.81 -1.16 -15.98
CA THR A 207 -57.31 -2.55 -15.92
C THR A 207 -56.18 -3.51 -15.55
N PRO A 208 -56.36 -4.43 -14.58
CA PRO A 208 -55.38 -5.48 -14.30
C PRO A 208 -55.02 -6.18 -15.61
N LEU A 209 -53.74 -6.22 -16.00
CA LEU A 209 -53.35 -6.86 -17.25
C LEU A 209 -53.74 -8.36 -17.22
N HIS A 210 -53.60 -9.02 -16.07
CA HIS A 210 -53.93 -10.44 -15.87
C HIS A 210 -54.34 -10.75 -14.41
N SER A 211 -55.35 -11.63 -14.23
CA SER A 211 -55.57 -12.38 -12.98
C SER A 211 -55.17 -13.84 -13.23
N PHE A 212 -54.39 -14.44 -12.33
CA PHE A 212 -53.79 -15.74 -12.57
C PHE A 212 -54.44 -16.88 -11.76
N THR A 213 -54.60 -18.05 -12.39
CA THR A 213 -54.83 -19.35 -11.73
C THR A 213 -53.71 -20.33 -12.15
N PRO A 214 -53.24 -21.25 -11.29
CA PRO A 214 -51.82 -21.61 -11.34
C PRO A 214 -51.49 -22.98 -11.94
N SER A 215 -50.48 -22.95 -12.80
CA SER A 215 -49.38 -23.92 -12.86
C SER A 215 -48.19 -23.23 -13.55
N ALA A 216 -47.15 -22.88 -12.79
CA ALA A 216 -45.91 -22.22 -13.23
C ALA A 216 -46.10 -21.00 -14.16
N LEU A 217 -46.16 -19.81 -13.58
CA LEU A 217 -46.33 -18.56 -14.34
C LEU A 217 -45.03 -17.80 -14.44
N THR A 218 -44.72 -17.43 -15.67
CA THR A 218 -43.60 -16.55 -16.03
C THR A 218 -44.18 -15.25 -16.56
N TYR A 219 -43.77 -14.12 -15.98
CA TYR A 219 -44.10 -12.78 -16.47
C TYR A 219 -42.81 -12.07 -16.90
N THR A 220 -42.80 -11.51 -18.10
CA THR A 220 -41.69 -10.65 -18.57
C THR A 220 -42.15 -9.20 -18.50
N ALA A 221 -41.43 -8.39 -17.74
CA ALA A 221 -41.69 -6.96 -17.63
C ALA A 221 -41.45 -6.27 -18.99
N THR A 222 -42.47 -5.58 -19.51
CA THR A 222 -42.39 -4.86 -20.79
C THR A 222 -41.95 -3.40 -20.64
N GLY A 223 -41.76 -2.93 -19.41
CA GLY A 223 -41.38 -1.56 -19.04
C GLY A 223 -41.01 -1.48 -17.56
N GLU A 224 -40.85 -0.27 -17.01
CA GLU A 224 -40.70 -0.11 -15.57
C GLU A 224 -42.01 -0.47 -14.84
N CYS A 225 -42.00 -1.56 -14.08
CA CYS A 225 -43.14 -2.00 -13.29
C CYS A 225 -42.73 -2.36 -11.87
N TYR A 226 -43.72 -2.53 -10.99
CA TYR A 226 -43.51 -2.93 -9.60
C TYR A 226 -44.27 -4.21 -9.32
N LEU A 227 -43.56 -5.19 -8.76
CA LEU A 227 -44.16 -6.40 -8.20
C LEU A 227 -44.52 -6.12 -6.74
N CYS A 228 -45.80 -6.22 -6.37
CA CYS A 228 -46.19 -6.25 -4.97
C CYS A 228 -47.39 -7.18 -4.75
N GLY A 229 -47.41 -7.88 -3.63
CA GLY A 229 -48.45 -8.89 -3.41
C GLY A 229 -48.59 -9.27 -1.94
N LEU A 230 -49.80 -9.71 -1.60
CA LEU A 230 -50.12 -10.35 -0.34
C LEU A 230 -50.42 -11.81 -0.65
N PHE A 231 -49.63 -12.70 -0.07
CA PHE A 231 -49.81 -14.15 -0.21
C PHE A 231 -50.47 -14.66 1.05
N SER A 232 -51.62 -15.31 0.95
CA SER A 232 -52.20 -16.06 2.06
C SER A 232 -52.01 -17.54 1.84
N GLN A 233 -51.41 -18.25 2.81
CA GLN A 233 -51.20 -19.70 2.83
C GLN A 233 -50.11 -20.26 1.91
N ALA A 234 -48.99 -19.55 1.75
CA ALA A 234 -47.83 -20.11 1.08
C ALA A 234 -47.26 -21.33 1.82
N SER A 235 -46.90 -22.36 1.07
CA SER A 235 -46.30 -23.58 1.58
C SER A 235 -44.78 -23.46 1.68
N ALA A 236 -44.18 -24.24 2.58
CA ALA A 236 -42.73 -24.32 2.69
C ALA A 236 -42.14 -24.89 1.38
N GLY A 237 -41.43 -24.04 0.64
CA GLY A 237 -40.88 -24.41 -0.67
C GLY A 237 -41.34 -23.50 -1.81
N ASP A 238 -42.37 -22.69 -1.60
CA ASP A 238 -42.82 -21.73 -2.60
C ASP A 238 -41.78 -20.62 -2.78
N THR A 239 -41.49 -20.32 -4.03
CA THR A 239 -40.49 -19.30 -4.39
C THR A 239 -41.02 -18.34 -5.43
N ILE A 240 -40.55 -17.10 -5.27
CA ILE A 240 -40.66 -16.06 -6.27
C ILE A 240 -39.26 -15.80 -6.77
N GLN A 241 -39.08 -15.93 -8.07
CA GLN A 241 -37.81 -15.74 -8.73
C GLN A 241 -37.87 -14.52 -9.64
N ILE A 242 -36.81 -13.74 -9.68
CA ILE A 242 -36.58 -12.71 -10.69
C ILE A 242 -35.30 -13.10 -11.43
N ASN A 243 -35.39 -13.27 -12.75
CA ASN A 243 -34.29 -13.73 -13.61
C ASN A 243 -33.60 -15.02 -13.06
N GLY A 244 -34.40 -15.94 -12.51
CA GLY A 244 -33.93 -17.20 -11.93
C GLY A 244 -33.33 -17.10 -10.52
N THR A 245 -33.25 -15.90 -9.93
CA THR A 245 -32.77 -15.71 -8.56
C THR A 245 -33.93 -15.73 -7.58
N ASN A 246 -33.87 -16.60 -6.56
CA ASN A 246 -34.88 -16.67 -5.50
C ASN A 246 -34.85 -15.36 -4.68
N LEU A 247 -35.93 -14.59 -4.77
CA LEU A 247 -36.05 -13.31 -4.06
C LEU A 247 -36.72 -13.48 -2.70
N VAL A 248 -37.75 -14.33 -2.65
CA VAL A 248 -38.48 -14.65 -1.43
C VAL A 248 -38.64 -16.16 -1.36
N ARG A 249 -38.16 -16.74 -0.27
CA ARG A 249 -38.43 -18.14 0.09
C ARG A 249 -39.43 -18.13 1.22
N MET A 250 -40.64 -18.62 0.98
CA MET A 250 -41.69 -18.56 1.98
C MET A 250 -41.42 -19.61 3.09
N GLY A 251 -41.42 -19.13 4.34
CA GLY A 251 -41.30 -19.97 5.53
C GLY A 251 -42.60 -20.75 5.80
N SER A 252 -42.51 -21.80 6.61
CA SER A 252 -43.63 -22.71 6.91
C SER A 252 -44.91 -21.99 7.34
N TYR A 253 -46.00 -22.21 6.60
CA TYR A 253 -47.39 -21.82 6.90
C TYR A 253 -47.52 -20.44 7.57
N LEU A 254 -47.11 -19.38 6.87
CA LEU A 254 -47.50 -18.03 7.26
C LEU A 254 -48.92 -17.75 6.76
N THR A 255 -49.78 -17.23 7.64
CA THR A 255 -51.17 -16.87 7.30
C THR A 255 -51.22 -15.72 6.29
N THR A 256 -50.19 -14.88 6.25
CA THR A 256 -50.06 -13.80 5.27
C THR A 256 -48.58 -13.39 5.13
N THR A 257 -48.03 -13.43 3.92
CA THR A 257 -46.69 -12.91 3.60
C THR A 257 -46.86 -11.68 2.73
N TYR A 258 -46.41 -10.54 3.24
CA TYR A 258 -46.36 -9.30 2.48
C TYR A 258 -45.04 -9.22 1.70
N ILE A 259 -45.14 -8.89 0.42
CA ILE A 259 -43.97 -8.63 -0.42
C ILE A 259 -43.85 -7.13 -0.65
N PRO A 260 -42.78 -6.49 -0.17
CA PRO A 260 -42.54 -5.08 -0.45
C PRO A 260 -42.42 -4.86 -1.97
N PRO A 261 -42.86 -3.71 -2.49
CA PRO A 261 -42.71 -3.35 -3.88
C PRO A 261 -41.29 -3.57 -4.37
N ILE A 262 -41.13 -4.43 -5.37
CA ILE A 262 -39.86 -4.67 -6.03
C ILE A 262 -39.94 -4.02 -7.41
N LYS A 263 -39.02 -3.07 -7.68
CA LYS A 263 -38.89 -2.47 -9.00
C LYS A 263 -38.38 -3.51 -9.99
N LEU A 264 -39.07 -3.66 -11.11
CA LEU A 264 -38.70 -4.48 -12.24
C LEU A 264 -38.28 -3.57 -13.40
N SER A 265 -37.19 -3.94 -14.06
CA SER A 265 -36.72 -3.33 -15.29
C SER A 265 -37.34 -4.02 -16.51
N ALA A 266 -37.41 -3.33 -17.64
CA ALA A 266 -37.84 -3.95 -18.90
C ALA A 266 -36.94 -5.17 -19.21
N GLY A 267 -37.57 -6.31 -19.47
CA GLY A 267 -36.90 -7.59 -19.72
C GLY A 267 -36.75 -8.49 -18.49
N ASP A 268 -37.02 -7.99 -17.27
CA ASP A 268 -37.00 -8.84 -16.07
C ASP A 268 -38.08 -9.91 -16.14
N VAL A 269 -37.69 -11.14 -15.81
CA VAL A 269 -38.55 -12.32 -15.84
C VAL A 269 -38.89 -12.74 -14.42
N VAL A 270 -40.16 -12.61 -14.03
CA VAL A 270 -40.69 -13.06 -12.75
C VAL A 270 -41.27 -14.46 -12.92
N THR A 271 -40.78 -15.43 -12.14
CA THR A 271 -41.30 -16.80 -12.15
C THR A 271 -41.84 -17.15 -10.77
N LEU A 272 -43.04 -17.72 -10.74
CA LEU A 272 -43.67 -18.27 -9.54
C LEU A 272 -43.61 -19.79 -9.58
N SER A 273 -43.06 -20.41 -8.53
CA SER A 273 -42.94 -21.86 -8.42
C SER A 273 -43.45 -22.37 -7.08
N GLY A 274 -44.18 -23.49 -7.11
CA GLY A 274 -44.71 -24.17 -5.91
C GLY A 274 -46.12 -23.75 -5.47
N ILE A 275 -46.63 -22.61 -5.95
CA ILE A 275 -47.87 -22.01 -5.47
C ILE A 275 -49.12 -22.84 -5.84
N ASN A 276 -49.81 -23.37 -4.82
CA ASN A 276 -51.04 -24.15 -4.97
C ASN A 276 -52.31 -23.26 -4.99
N SER A 277 -53.26 -23.62 -5.86
CA SER A 277 -54.41 -22.85 -6.37
C SER A 277 -55.52 -22.41 -5.39
N GLY A 278 -55.25 -22.34 -4.09
CA GLY A 278 -56.29 -22.14 -3.07
C GLY A 278 -56.87 -20.73 -3.02
N TYR A 279 -56.06 -19.73 -2.69
CA TYR A 279 -56.55 -18.38 -2.35
C TYR A 279 -55.44 -17.33 -2.44
N GLU A 280 -54.94 -17.03 -3.64
CA GLU A 280 -53.81 -16.11 -3.79
C GLU A 280 -54.04 -15.13 -4.93
N SER A 281 -53.90 -13.84 -4.63
CA SER A 281 -53.93 -12.77 -5.62
C SER A 281 -52.55 -12.11 -5.63
N LEU A 282 -51.66 -12.59 -6.51
CA LEU A 282 -50.46 -11.82 -6.85
C LEU A 282 -50.86 -10.77 -7.89
N HIS A 283 -50.62 -9.52 -7.54
CA HIS A 283 -50.85 -8.40 -8.45
C HIS A 283 -49.51 -7.90 -8.98
N ILE A 284 -49.43 -7.67 -10.28
CA ILE A 284 -48.29 -7.01 -10.90
C ILE A 284 -48.81 -5.66 -11.39
N PHE A 285 -48.23 -4.58 -10.88
CA PHE A 285 -48.64 -3.24 -11.24
C PHE A 285 -47.62 -2.65 -12.21
N ALA A 286 -48.04 -2.39 -13.44
CA ALA A 286 -47.26 -1.57 -14.35
C ALA A 286 -47.42 -0.10 -13.95
N LYS A 287 -46.34 0.68 -14.03
CA LYS A 287 -46.46 2.14 -14.01
C LYS A 287 -47.20 2.54 -15.29
N ALA A 288 -48.34 3.22 -15.17
CA ALA A 288 -49.00 3.80 -16.34
C ALA A 288 -48.03 4.78 -17.02
N ALA A 289 -47.90 4.65 -18.34
CA ALA A 289 -47.10 5.57 -19.16
C ALA A 289 -47.70 6.98 -19.16
#